data_AF-A0A8S3GA39-F1
#
_entry.id   AF-A0A8S3GA39-F1
#
_cell.length_a   1.000
_cell.length_b   1.000
_cell.length_c   1.000
_cell.angle_alpha   90.00
_cell.angle_beta   90.00
_cell.angle_gamma   90.00
#
_symmetry.space_group_name_H-M   'P 1'
#
loop_
_entity.id
_entity.type
_entity.pdbx_description
1 polymer ?
#
loop_
_entity_poly.entity_id
_entity_poly.type
_entity_poly.pdbx_seq_one_letter_code
_entity_poly.pdbx_strand_id
1 'polypeptide(L)'
;MEMELKQYLFHIVEAPEASTVQDTIQPLFTFLDNQLLPYTEYLIRQNVTRLLELIWAVLIDQLLCEVEDVTSPKSIASYIRLLKALDGLVDYFNNEGHYLPKDMLKTEKYRLVKKLLKYQSTDTQSLIKLYYQEKVQEQDRANSSNQSDLGKLYCRAYYHAKEETLYIEIISCKKLRPCDSNGLSDPYVELQLCPKFLYPHIEKQQTTVIKKTLNPQFNEKFEL
;
A
#
# COMPACT_ATOMS: atom_id res chain seq x y z
N MET A 1 14.57 7.56 27.48
CA MET A 1 14.14 7.91 26.11
C MET A 1 13.42 6.76 25.40
N GLU A 2 14.09 5.68 24.95
CA GLU A 2 13.40 4.62 24.20
C GLU A 2 12.25 3.94 24.97
N MET A 3 12.47 3.56 26.24
CA MET A 3 11.42 2.95 27.08
C MET A 3 10.24 3.89 27.35
N GLU A 4 10.47 5.19 27.49
CA GLU A 4 9.43 6.18 27.80
C GLU A 4 8.57 6.46 26.55
N LEU A 5 9.21 6.56 25.38
CA LEU A 5 8.48 6.69 24.10
C LEU A 5 7.60 5.46 23.81
N LYS A 6 8.07 4.25 24.17
CA LYS A 6 7.23 3.03 24.13
C LYS A 6 6.02 3.12 25.05
N GLN A 7 6.15 3.70 26.25
CA GLN A 7 5.01 3.89 27.15
C GLN A 7 4.00 4.88 26.56
N TYR A 8 4.43 5.98 25.96
CA TYR A 8 3.53 6.92 25.29
C TYR A 8 2.85 6.31 24.05
N LEU A 9 3.58 5.52 23.26
CA LEU A 9 3.01 4.77 22.15
C LEU A 9 2.00 3.72 22.63
N PHE A 10 2.30 3.01 23.71
CA PHE A 10 1.36 2.08 24.34
C PHE A 10 0.09 2.79 24.80
N HIS A 11 0.20 3.97 25.40
CA HIS A 11 -0.97 4.78 25.78
C HIS A 11 -1.79 5.25 24.57
N ILE A 12 -1.17 5.51 23.42
CA ILE A 12 -1.87 5.84 22.15
C ILE A 12 -2.61 4.62 21.59
N VAL A 13 -2.03 3.42 21.74
CA VAL A 13 -2.61 2.16 21.25
C VAL A 13 -3.76 1.67 22.13
N GLU A 14 -3.60 1.74 23.45
CA GLU A 14 -4.55 1.24 24.48
C GLU A 14 -5.59 2.27 24.90
N ALA A 15 -5.59 3.47 24.32
CA ALA A 15 -6.55 4.49 24.68
C ALA A 15 -8.01 4.02 24.50
N PRO A 16 -8.93 4.43 25.39
CA PRO A 16 -10.37 4.17 25.22
C PRO A 16 -10.87 4.66 23.85
N GLU A 17 -11.79 3.95 23.22
CA GLU A 17 -12.36 4.34 21.90
C GLU A 17 -13.04 5.72 21.92
N ALA A 18 -13.44 6.21 23.10
CA ALA A 18 -14.03 7.53 23.31
C ALA A 18 -13.01 8.68 23.44
N SER A 19 -11.71 8.39 23.57
CA SER A 19 -10.67 9.41 23.73
C SER A 19 -10.37 10.08 22.39
N THR A 20 -10.33 11.42 22.37
CA THR A 20 -9.95 12.14 21.16
C THR A 20 -8.46 11.96 20.90
N VAL A 21 -8.09 11.93 19.62
CA VAL A 21 -6.72 11.75 19.16
C VAL A 21 -5.79 12.85 19.72
N GLN A 22 -6.32 14.06 19.90
CA GLN A 22 -5.61 15.16 20.55
C GLN A 22 -5.27 14.83 22.01
N ASP A 23 -6.24 14.37 22.81
CA ASP A 23 -6.01 14.00 24.22
C ASP A 23 -4.98 12.86 24.36
N THR A 24 -4.86 12.01 23.34
CA THR A 24 -3.96 10.85 23.37
C THR A 24 -2.53 11.20 22.94
N ILE A 25 -2.36 12.14 22.02
CA ILE A 25 -1.04 12.55 21.51
C ILE A 25 -0.45 13.69 22.35
N GLN A 26 -1.29 14.50 23.01
CA GLN A 26 -0.85 15.63 23.84
C GLN A 26 0.22 15.28 24.89
N PRO A 27 0.18 14.12 25.58
CA PRO A 27 1.24 13.72 26.51
C PRO A 27 2.59 13.45 25.81
N LEU A 28 2.56 12.88 24.59
CA LEU A 28 3.76 12.67 23.79
C LEU A 28 4.33 14.01 23.32
N PHE A 29 3.48 14.93 22.85
CA PHE A 29 3.93 16.28 22.50
C PHE A 29 4.45 17.07 23.69
N THR A 30 3.80 16.96 24.87
CA THR A 30 4.27 17.60 26.11
C THR A 30 5.61 17.01 26.56
N PHE A 31 5.82 15.70 26.41
CA PHE A 31 7.12 15.07 26.67
C PHE A 31 8.17 15.54 25.68
N LEU A 32 7.85 15.56 24.38
CA LEU A 32 8.75 16.07 23.34
C LEU A 32 9.08 17.53 23.60
N ASP A 33 8.11 18.37 23.93
CA ASP A 33 8.31 19.78 24.29
C ASP A 33 9.22 19.92 25.51
N ASN A 34 8.94 19.23 26.60
CA ASN A 34 9.78 19.26 27.82
C ASN A 34 11.20 18.70 27.60
N GLN A 35 11.37 17.80 26.63
CA GLN A 35 12.66 17.16 26.32
C GLN A 35 13.37 17.77 25.10
N LEU A 36 12.72 18.65 24.33
CA LEU A 36 13.29 19.29 23.13
C LEU A 36 13.47 20.79 23.32
N LEU A 37 12.48 21.53 23.84
CA LEU A 37 12.55 22.99 24.03
C LEU A 37 13.78 23.44 24.83
N PRO A 38 14.18 22.75 25.92
CA PRO A 38 15.38 23.15 26.64
C PRO A 38 16.63 23.03 25.76
N TYR A 39 16.73 21.98 24.93
CA TYR A 39 17.91 21.77 24.10
C TYR A 39 17.92 22.63 22.84
N THR A 40 16.77 23.00 22.29
CA THR A 40 16.69 23.88 21.11
C THR A 40 17.13 25.31 21.42
N GLU A 41 17.01 25.77 22.68
CA GLU A 41 17.49 27.10 23.10
C GLU A 41 19.01 27.18 23.28
N TYR A 42 19.69 26.08 23.63
CA TYR A 42 21.14 26.07 23.90
C TYR A 42 21.98 25.48 22.77
N LEU A 43 21.37 24.87 21.74
CA LEU A 43 22.09 24.19 20.67
C LEU A 43 22.16 25.02 19.38
N ILE A 44 23.30 24.90 18.69
CA ILE A 44 23.46 25.43 17.34
C ILE A 44 22.48 24.70 16.40
N ARG A 45 21.90 25.43 15.44
CA ARG A 45 20.88 24.94 14.49
C ARG A 45 21.19 23.57 13.88
N GLN A 46 22.45 23.30 13.50
CA GLN A 46 22.87 22.00 12.94
C GLN A 46 22.74 20.84 13.94
N ASN A 47 23.02 21.08 15.22
CA ASN A 47 22.89 20.06 16.26
C ASN A 47 21.42 19.81 16.60
N VAL A 48 20.58 20.85 16.56
CA VAL A 48 19.12 20.70 16.68
C VAL A 48 18.56 19.84 15.56
N THR A 49 18.93 20.11 14.30
CA THR A 49 18.51 19.30 13.15
C THR A 49 18.90 17.83 13.32
N ARG A 50 20.16 17.54 13.68
CA ARG A 50 20.62 16.15 13.90
C ARG A 50 19.92 15.47 15.07
N LEU A 51 19.66 16.21 16.15
CA LEU A 51 18.94 15.67 17.31
C LEU A 51 17.49 15.30 16.93
N LEU A 52 16.80 16.19 16.21
CA LEU A 52 15.43 15.94 15.74
C LEU A 52 15.38 14.76 14.75
N GLU A 53 16.37 14.62 13.87
CA GLU A 53 16.49 13.47 12.97
C GLU A 53 16.65 12.15 13.73
N LEU A 54 17.49 12.13 14.77
CA LEU A 54 17.70 10.94 15.60
C LEU A 54 16.42 10.57 16.36
N ILE A 55 15.72 11.54 16.93
CA ILE A 55 14.46 11.30 17.66
C ILE A 55 13.38 10.83 16.69
N TRP A 56 13.27 11.44 15.50
CA TRP A 56 12.37 10.99 14.46
C TRP A 56 12.65 9.55 14.04
N ALA A 57 13.91 9.18 13.84
CA ALA A 57 14.30 7.82 13.49
C ALA A 57 13.89 6.80 14.57
N VAL A 58 14.14 7.11 15.85
CA VAL A 58 13.73 6.26 16.98
C VAL A 58 12.21 6.13 17.05
N LEU A 59 11.46 7.22 16.86
CA LEU A 59 9.99 7.19 16.87
C LEU A 59 9.43 6.31 15.74
N ILE A 60 9.97 6.44 14.53
CA ILE A 60 9.54 5.63 13.39
C ILE A 60 9.89 4.15 13.59
N ASP A 61 11.07 3.84 14.13
CA ASP A 61 11.46 2.47 14.44
C ASP A 61 10.56 1.85 15.51
N GLN A 62 10.18 2.60 16.54
CA GLN A 62 9.24 2.14 17.55
C GLN A 62 7.83 1.93 16.98
N LEU A 63 7.33 2.86 16.17
CA LEU A 63 6.05 2.70 15.47
C LEU A 63 6.06 1.49 14.54
N LEU A 64 7.17 1.24 13.86
CA LEU A 64 7.31 0.05 13.00
C LEU A 64 7.22 -1.23 13.82
N CYS A 65 7.97 -1.33 14.93
CA CYS A 65 7.89 -2.49 15.83
C CYS A 65 6.47 -2.70 16.37
N GLU A 66 5.77 -1.63 16.73
CA GLU A 66 4.38 -1.72 17.20
C GLU A 66 3.43 -2.19 16.10
N VAL A 67 3.61 -1.76 14.86
CA VAL A 67 2.73 -2.16 13.75
C VAL A 67 3.01 -3.60 13.31
N GLU A 68 4.25 -4.07 13.44
CA GLU A 68 4.66 -5.44 13.11
C GLU A 68 4.38 -6.44 14.23
N ASP A 69 4.04 -5.98 15.45
CA ASP A 69 3.72 -6.87 16.56
C ASP A 69 2.40 -7.62 16.33
N VAL A 70 2.52 -8.88 15.89
CA VAL A 70 1.40 -9.81 15.67
C VAL A 70 0.89 -10.41 16.99
N THR A 71 1.64 -10.25 18.10
CA THR A 71 1.29 -10.88 19.39
C THR A 71 0.15 -10.16 20.12
N SER A 72 -0.07 -8.88 19.83
CA SER A 72 -1.16 -8.07 20.38
C SER A 72 -2.17 -7.70 19.27
N PRO A 73 -3.34 -8.39 19.19
CA PRO A 73 -4.35 -8.04 18.19
C PRO A 73 -4.94 -6.65 18.50
N LYS A 74 -4.55 -5.65 17.70
CA LYS A 74 -5.00 -4.26 17.84
C LYS A 74 -6.31 -4.04 17.09
N SER A 75 -7.21 -3.22 17.66
CA SER A 75 -8.45 -2.84 16.99
C SER A 75 -8.18 -1.90 15.82
N ILE A 76 -9.10 -1.87 14.84
CA ILE A 76 -9.04 -0.92 13.70
C ILE A 76 -8.98 0.54 14.22
N ALA A 77 -9.68 0.84 15.32
CA ALA A 77 -9.64 2.16 15.95
C ALA A 77 -8.23 2.54 16.41
N SER A 78 -7.46 1.61 16.98
CA SER A 78 -6.06 1.84 17.37
C SER A 78 -5.16 2.16 16.18
N TYR A 79 -5.32 1.46 15.04
CA TYR A 79 -4.57 1.78 13.81
C TYR A 79 -4.94 3.15 13.23
N ILE A 80 -6.22 3.54 13.26
CA ILE A 80 -6.66 4.87 12.84
C ILE A 80 -6.04 5.96 13.73
N ARG A 81 -5.96 5.72 15.05
CA ARG A 81 -5.31 6.64 15.99
C ARG A 81 -3.82 6.76 15.71
N LEU A 82 -3.12 5.64 15.49
CA LEU A 82 -1.70 5.64 15.13
C LEU A 82 -1.46 6.38 13.80
N LEU A 83 -2.33 6.21 12.79
CA LEU A 83 -2.20 6.91 11.52
C LEU A 83 -2.33 8.43 11.70
N LYS A 84 -3.33 8.88 12.48
CA LYS A 84 -3.51 10.30 12.80
C LYS A 84 -2.37 10.84 13.67
N ALA A 85 -1.86 10.04 14.60
CA ALA A 85 -0.70 10.40 15.41
C ALA A 85 0.56 10.56 14.57
N LEU A 86 0.76 9.67 13.59
CA LEU A 86 1.86 9.79 12.63
C LEU A 86 1.75 11.06 11.80
N ASP A 87 0.57 11.44 11.33
CA ASP A 87 0.37 12.70 10.60
C ASP A 87 0.62 13.92 11.51
N GLY A 88 0.14 13.90 12.75
CA GLY A 88 0.42 14.96 13.74
C GLY A 88 1.91 15.07 14.11
N LEU A 89 2.63 13.95 14.20
CA LEU A 89 4.08 13.94 14.42
C LEU A 89 4.83 14.55 13.22
N VAL A 90 4.41 14.27 11.98
CA VAL A 90 5.01 14.94 10.81
C VAL A 90 4.83 16.45 10.89
N ASP A 91 3.65 16.93 11.26
CA ASP A 91 3.41 18.36 11.37
C ASP A 91 4.18 19.00 12.55
N TYR A 92 4.32 18.28 13.68
CA TYR A 92 5.15 18.71 14.82
C TYR A 92 6.63 18.82 14.45
N PHE A 93 7.22 17.78 13.86
CA PHE A 93 8.64 17.79 13.48
C PHE A 93 8.93 18.70 12.27
N ASN A 94 7.90 19.06 11.50
CA ASN A 94 8.02 20.10 10.48
C ASN A 94 7.93 21.51 11.08
N ASN A 95 7.07 21.72 12.08
CA ASN A 95 6.81 23.00 12.76
C ASN A 95 6.78 24.18 11.78
N GLU A 96 5.81 24.19 10.85
CA GLU A 96 5.68 25.21 9.81
C GLU A 96 6.94 25.45 8.94
N GLY A 97 7.90 24.51 8.94
CA GLY A 97 9.17 24.60 8.21
C GLY A 97 10.35 25.09 9.04
N HIS A 98 10.19 25.31 10.35
CA HIS A 98 11.26 25.77 11.25
C HIS A 98 12.24 24.66 11.66
N TYR A 99 11.79 23.41 11.65
CA TYR A 99 12.57 22.25 12.07
C TYR A 99 13.03 21.42 10.86
N LEU A 100 12.42 20.25 10.63
CA LEU A 100 12.81 19.34 9.56
C LEU A 100 11.90 19.51 8.33
N PRO A 101 12.45 19.62 7.11
CA PRO A 101 11.66 19.59 5.90
C PRO A 101 10.84 18.29 5.79
N LYS A 102 9.61 18.38 5.28
CA LYS A 102 8.73 17.21 5.08
C LYS A 102 9.38 16.09 4.25
N ASP A 103 10.32 16.43 3.36
CA ASP A 103 11.04 15.45 2.54
C ASP A 103 12.05 14.62 3.35
N MET A 104 12.65 15.21 4.39
CA MET A 104 13.55 14.49 5.30
C MET A 104 12.78 13.58 6.27
N LEU A 105 11.55 13.98 6.63
CA LEU A 105 10.67 13.17 7.48
C LEU A 105 10.09 11.96 6.74
N LYS A 106 9.82 12.10 5.43
CA LYS A 106 9.28 11.04 4.57
C LYS A 106 10.36 10.04 4.15
N THR A 107 11.05 9.45 5.11
CA THR A 107 12.01 8.36 4.89
C THR A 107 11.31 7.10 4.36
N GLU A 108 12.08 6.14 3.84
CA GLU A 108 11.54 4.83 3.41
C GLU A 108 10.81 4.11 4.55
N LYS A 109 11.37 4.15 5.78
CA LYS A 109 10.73 3.57 6.96
C LYS A 109 9.39 4.23 7.28
N TYR A 110 9.31 5.56 7.22
CA TYR A 110 8.04 6.29 7.39
C TYR A 110 6.99 5.86 6.36
N ARG A 111 7.39 5.75 5.08
CA ARG A 111 6.49 5.32 4.01
C ARG A 111 5.96 3.91 4.25
N LEU A 112 6.81 3.02 4.74
CA LEU A 112 6.42 1.65 5.10
C LEU A 112 5.42 1.65 6.26
N VAL A 113 5.73 2.33 7.37
CA VAL A 113 4.83 2.44 8.53
C VAL A 113 3.48 3.03 8.12
N LYS A 114 3.48 4.13 7.35
CA LYS A 114 2.24 4.75 6.85
C LYS A 114 1.44 3.80 5.96
N LYS A 115 2.11 3.03 5.08
CA LYS A 115 1.48 2.04 4.21
C LYS A 115 0.82 0.93 5.05
N LEU A 116 1.54 0.38 6.03
CA LEU A 116 1.03 -0.67 6.91
C LEU A 116 -0.13 -0.19 7.78
N LEU A 117 0.00 0.97 8.44
CA LEU A 117 -1.07 1.58 9.22
C LEU A 117 -2.31 1.84 8.37
N LYS A 118 -2.13 2.32 7.14
CA LYS A 118 -3.24 2.52 6.21
C LYS A 118 -3.92 1.19 5.89
N TYR A 119 -3.17 0.12 5.66
CA TYR A 119 -3.77 -1.19 5.38
C TYR A 119 -4.54 -1.74 6.57
N GLN A 120 -3.98 -1.66 7.78
CA GLN A 120 -4.63 -2.18 8.98
C GLN A 120 -5.81 -1.32 9.47
N SER A 121 -5.89 -0.05 9.08
CA SER A 121 -7.00 0.85 9.42
C SER A 121 -8.13 0.87 8.39
N THR A 122 -7.92 0.26 7.22
CA THR A 122 -8.87 0.31 6.11
C THR A 122 -9.80 -0.91 6.15
N ASP A 123 -11.07 -0.71 5.83
CA ASP A 123 -12.02 -1.82 5.74
C ASP A 123 -11.65 -2.79 4.60
N THR A 124 -12.13 -4.03 4.69
CA THR A 124 -11.84 -5.08 3.71
C THR A 124 -12.20 -4.67 2.28
N GLN A 125 -13.30 -3.94 2.05
CA GLN A 125 -13.71 -3.55 0.69
C GLN A 125 -12.76 -2.50 0.10
N SER A 126 -12.39 -1.51 0.89
CA SER A 126 -11.42 -0.49 0.50
C SER A 126 -10.02 -1.06 0.28
N LEU A 127 -9.59 -2.03 1.09
CA LEU A 127 -8.34 -2.77 0.88
C LEU A 127 -8.32 -3.49 -0.47
N ILE A 128 -9.41 -4.17 -0.79
CA ILE A 128 -9.56 -4.88 -2.06
C ILE A 128 -9.51 -3.91 -3.24
N LYS A 129 -10.18 -2.75 -3.13
CA LYS A 129 -10.12 -1.70 -4.14
C LYS A 129 -8.68 -1.19 -4.33
N LEU A 130 -7.96 -0.92 -3.25
CA LEU A 130 -6.57 -0.49 -3.30
C LEU A 130 -5.67 -1.53 -3.98
N TYR A 131 -5.85 -2.82 -3.67
CA TYR A 131 -5.11 -3.91 -4.30
C TYR A 131 -5.31 -3.93 -5.82
N TYR A 132 -6.56 -3.85 -6.29
CA TYR A 132 -6.81 -3.85 -7.74
C TYR A 132 -6.32 -2.57 -8.43
N GLN A 133 -6.36 -1.42 -7.75
CA GLN A 133 -5.75 -0.19 -8.25
C GLN A 133 -4.22 -0.32 -8.40
N GLU A 134 -3.53 -0.95 -7.44
CA GLU A 134 -2.10 -1.21 -7.51
C GLU A 134 -1.78 -2.16 -8.68
N LYS A 135 -2.61 -3.20 -8.91
CA LYS A 135 -2.47 -4.10 -10.06
C LYS A 135 -2.62 -3.39 -11.41
N VAL A 136 -3.52 -2.42 -11.53
CA VAL A 136 -3.64 -1.60 -12.75
C VAL A 136 -2.37 -0.76 -12.96
N GLN A 137 -1.83 -0.14 -11.91
CA GLN A 137 -0.59 0.63 -12.00
C GLN A 137 0.62 -0.24 -12.39
N GLU A 138 0.71 -1.45 -11.86
CA GLU A 138 1.73 -2.43 -12.27
C GLU A 138 1.62 -2.75 -13.78
N GLN A 139 0.40 -2.96 -14.27
CA GLN A 139 0.13 -3.21 -15.69
C GLN A 139 0.54 -2.02 -16.57
N ASP A 140 0.20 -0.79 -16.18
CA ASP A 140 0.55 0.41 -16.93
C ASP A 140 2.06 0.64 -17.00
N ARG A 141 2.78 0.37 -15.90
CA ARG A 141 4.25 0.40 -15.87
C ARG A 141 4.85 -0.64 -16.81
N ALA A 142 4.33 -1.87 -16.80
CA ALA A 142 4.78 -2.94 -17.68
C ALA A 142 4.48 -2.64 -19.17
N ASN A 143 3.34 -2.02 -19.46
CA ASN A 143 2.99 -1.58 -20.81
C ASN A 143 3.92 -0.46 -21.30
N SER A 144 4.28 0.47 -20.41
CA SER A 144 5.15 1.62 -20.73
C SER A 144 6.60 1.22 -20.98
N SER A 145 7.12 0.24 -20.24
CA SER A 145 8.51 -0.20 -20.38
C SER A 145 8.78 -0.98 -21.67
N ASN A 146 7.75 -1.52 -22.33
CA ASN A 146 7.87 -2.43 -23.48
C ASN A 146 8.86 -3.60 -23.27
N GLN A 147 9.26 -3.88 -22.03
CA GLN A 147 10.32 -4.80 -21.62
C GLN A 147 9.77 -6.11 -21.03
N SER A 148 8.66 -6.62 -21.59
CA SER A 148 8.13 -7.92 -21.18
C SER A 148 8.58 -9.01 -22.14
N ASP A 149 9.45 -9.90 -21.67
CA ASP A 149 9.86 -11.13 -22.37
C ASP A 149 8.76 -12.20 -22.41
N LEU A 150 7.59 -11.93 -21.81
CA LEU A 150 6.47 -12.88 -21.74
C LEU A 150 5.55 -12.81 -22.97
N GLY A 151 5.67 -11.75 -23.78
CA GLY A 151 4.81 -11.48 -24.93
C GLY A 151 3.68 -10.49 -24.65
N LYS A 152 2.81 -10.28 -25.63
CA LYS A 152 1.71 -9.29 -25.60
C LYS A 152 0.38 -9.95 -25.90
N LEU A 153 -0.63 -9.73 -25.04
CA LEU A 153 -2.03 -10.10 -25.26
C LEU A 153 -2.80 -8.90 -25.80
N TYR A 154 -3.59 -9.11 -26.86
CA TYR A 154 -4.52 -8.13 -27.40
C TYR A 154 -5.94 -8.59 -27.09
N CYS A 155 -6.66 -7.79 -26.33
CA CYS A 155 -8.06 -8.01 -26.01
C CYS A 155 -8.84 -6.69 -26.09
N ARG A 156 -10.15 -6.80 -26.17
CA ARG A 156 -11.10 -5.70 -26.04
C ARG A 156 -12.09 -6.05 -24.94
N ALA A 157 -12.46 -5.07 -24.14
CA ALA A 157 -13.48 -5.23 -23.11
C ALA A 157 -14.41 -4.02 -23.11
N TYR A 158 -15.72 -4.25 -22.96
CA TYR A 158 -16.71 -3.19 -22.79
C TYR A 158 -17.87 -3.70 -21.94
N TYR A 159 -18.46 -2.80 -21.15
CA TYR A 159 -19.57 -3.13 -20.26
C TYR A 159 -20.89 -2.60 -20.84
N HIS A 160 -21.88 -3.47 -20.98
CA HIS A 160 -23.21 -3.11 -21.44
C HIS A 160 -24.16 -2.92 -20.25
N ALA A 161 -24.29 -1.69 -19.78
CA ALA A 161 -25.01 -1.38 -18.53
C ALA A 161 -26.51 -1.78 -18.53
N LYS A 162 -27.17 -1.87 -19.69
CA LYS A 162 -28.60 -2.27 -19.76
C LYS A 162 -28.82 -3.76 -19.55
N GLU A 163 -27.83 -4.57 -19.93
CA GLU A 163 -27.84 -6.03 -19.82
C GLU A 163 -26.98 -6.49 -18.63
N GLU A 164 -26.39 -5.54 -17.90
CA GLU A 164 -25.45 -5.75 -16.80
C GLU A 164 -24.30 -6.72 -17.14
N THR A 165 -23.94 -6.82 -18.43
CA THR A 165 -23.03 -7.84 -18.96
C THR A 165 -21.69 -7.21 -19.38
N LEU A 166 -20.57 -7.85 -18.98
CA LEU A 166 -19.22 -7.51 -19.42
C LEU A 166 -18.83 -8.37 -20.62
N TYR A 167 -18.64 -7.72 -21.76
CA TYR A 167 -18.17 -8.37 -22.98
C TYR A 167 -16.65 -8.30 -23.06
N ILE A 168 -16.01 -9.45 -23.27
CA ILE A 168 -14.57 -9.54 -23.48
C ILE A 168 -14.29 -10.29 -24.78
N GLU A 169 -13.50 -9.69 -25.66
CA GLU A 169 -13.00 -10.30 -26.88
C GLU A 169 -11.49 -10.54 -26.73
N ILE A 170 -11.09 -11.81 -26.76
CA ILE A 170 -9.69 -12.22 -26.80
C ILE A 170 -9.28 -12.35 -28.27
N ILE A 171 -8.41 -11.45 -28.73
CA ILE A 171 -8.09 -11.30 -30.16
C ILE A 171 -6.91 -12.18 -30.52
N SER A 172 -5.74 -11.89 -29.94
CA SER A 172 -4.49 -12.59 -30.27
C SER A 172 -3.42 -12.36 -29.22
N CYS A 173 -2.39 -13.20 -29.22
CA CYS A 173 -1.13 -12.89 -28.56
C CYS A 173 -0.01 -12.75 -29.59
N LYS A 174 1.05 -12.02 -29.24
CA LYS A 174 2.27 -11.91 -30.05
C LYS A 174 3.52 -12.08 -29.21
N LYS A 175 4.53 -12.73 -29.79
CA LYS A 175 5.86 -12.94 -29.19
C LYS A 175 5.78 -13.57 -27.79
N LEU A 176 4.92 -14.57 -27.62
CA LEU A 176 4.88 -15.32 -26.37
C LEU A 176 6.23 -16.00 -26.11
N ARG A 177 6.55 -16.20 -24.84
CA ARG A 177 7.73 -16.97 -24.44
C ARG A 177 7.57 -18.43 -24.89
N PRO A 178 8.62 -19.04 -25.49
CA PRO A 178 8.64 -20.47 -25.74
C PRO A 178 8.78 -21.22 -24.42
N CYS A 179 7.80 -22.08 -24.13
CA CYS A 179 7.77 -22.88 -22.90
C CYS A 179 8.10 -24.36 -23.18
N ASP A 180 7.95 -24.81 -24.43
CA ASP A 180 8.16 -26.20 -24.80
C ASP A 180 9.55 -26.41 -25.44
N SER A 181 10.03 -27.66 -25.40
CA SER A 181 11.33 -28.07 -25.96
C SER A 181 11.44 -27.89 -27.47
N ASN A 182 10.32 -27.72 -28.17
CA ASN A 182 10.26 -27.43 -29.60
C ASN A 182 10.50 -25.94 -29.93
N GLY A 183 10.70 -25.09 -28.92
CA GLY A 183 10.86 -23.64 -29.09
C GLY A 183 9.55 -22.89 -29.38
N LEU A 184 8.41 -23.53 -29.14
CA LEU A 184 7.05 -23.00 -29.28
C LEU A 184 6.29 -23.19 -27.95
N SER A 185 4.99 -22.90 -27.97
CA SER A 185 4.07 -23.10 -26.85
C SER A 185 2.70 -23.53 -27.37
N ASP A 186 1.87 -24.10 -26.51
CA ASP A 186 0.44 -24.39 -26.74
C ASP A 186 -0.45 -23.40 -25.94
N PRO A 187 -0.49 -22.10 -26.31
CA PRO A 187 -1.16 -21.07 -25.50
C PRO A 187 -2.69 -21.16 -25.46
N TYR A 188 -3.23 -20.75 -24.31
CA TYR A 188 -4.63 -20.41 -24.08
C TYR A 188 -4.72 -19.21 -23.12
N VAL A 189 -5.89 -18.56 -23.05
CA VAL A 189 -6.17 -17.46 -22.13
C VAL A 189 -7.29 -17.88 -21.19
N GLU A 190 -7.07 -17.75 -19.87
CA GLU A 190 -8.10 -17.91 -18.85
C GLU A 190 -8.64 -16.54 -18.43
N LEU A 191 -9.96 -16.39 -18.45
CA LEU A 191 -10.68 -15.23 -17.97
C LEU A 191 -11.33 -15.54 -16.62
N GLN A 192 -11.20 -14.62 -15.69
CA GLN A 192 -11.81 -14.75 -14.37
C GLN A 192 -12.15 -13.38 -13.80
N LEU A 193 -13.41 -13.19 -13.37
CA LEU A 193 -13.81 -11.99 -12.67
C LEU A 193 -13.27 -11.99 -11.23
N CYS A 194 -12.89 -10.80 -10.78
CA CYS A 194 -12.15 -10.58 -9.55
C CYS A 194 -12.75 -9.37 -8.80
N PRO A 195 -12.97 -9.45 -7.48
CA PRO A 195 -12.65 -10.55 -6.58
C PRO A 195 -13.67 -11.70 -6.64
N LYS A 196 -13.20 -12.96 -6.56
CA LYS A 196 -14.05 -14.16 -6.68
C LYS A 196 -15.26 -14.19 -5.75
N PHE A 197 -15.10 -13.74 -4.51
CA PHE A 197 -16.17 -13.80 -3.52
C PHE A 197 -17.30 -12.79 -3.81
N LEU A 198 -17.06 -11.76 -4.63
CA LEU A 198 -18.11 -10.85 -5.12
C LEU A 198 -18.85 -11.42 -6.32
N TYR A 199 -18.23 -12.38 -7.02
CA TYR A 199 -18.75 -12.98 -8.25
C TYR A 199 -18.71 -14.51 -8.18
N PRO A 200 -19.28 -15.15 -7.13
CA PRO A 200 -19.12 -16.58 -6.90
C PRO A 200 -19.83 -17.45 -7.95
N HIS A 201 -20.78 -16.87 -8.67
CA HIS A 201 -21.56 -17.55 -9.71
C HIS A 201 -20.94 -17.45 -11.11
N ILE A 202 -19.93 -16.60 -11.28
CA ILE A 202 -19.26 -16.41 -12.57
C ILE A 202 -18.05 -17.36 -12.60
N GLU A 203 -18.19 -18.44 -13.37
CA GLU A 203 -17.13 -19.42 -13.54
C GLU A 203 -15.96 -18.87 -14.38
N LYS A 204 -14.80 -19.51 -14.21
CA LYS A 204 -13.65 -19.25 -15.08
C LYS A 204 -14.00 -19.68 -16.50
N GLN A 205 -13.68 -18.84 -17.47
CA GLN A 205 -13.81 -19.15 -18.88
C GLN A 205 -12.42 -19.24 -19.49
N GLN A 206 -12.26 -20.06 -20.52
CA GLN A 206 -10.96 -20.27 -21.17
C GLN A 206 -11.14 -20.27 -22.68
N THR A 207 -10.14 -19.75 -23.38
CA THR A 207 -10.08 -19.89 -24.84
C THR A 207 -9.77 -21.33 -25.23
N THR A 208 -9.99 -21.64 -26.50
CA THR A 208 -9.40 -22.83 -27.11
C THR A 208 -7.87 -22.78 -27.03
N VAL A 209 -7.26 -23.97 -26.94
CA VAL A 209 -5.80 -24.13 -26.94
C VAL A 209 -5.32 -24.15 -28.39
N ILE A 210 -4.42 -23.23 -28.75
CA ILE A 210 -3.81 -23.19 -30.08
C ILE A 210 -2.43 -23.81 -30.00
N LYS A 211 -2.20 -24.91 -30.70
CA LYS A 211 -0.96 -25.68 -30.58
C LYS A 211 0.20 -25.05 -31.35
N LYS A 212 1.41 -25.21 -30.81
CA LYS A 212 2.71 -24.95 -31.48
C LYS A 212 2.79 -23.55 -32.08
N THR A 213 2.50 -22.52 -31.29
CA THR A 213 2.60 -21.13 -31.76
C THR A 213 2.96 -20.17 -30.63
N LEU A 214 3.75 -19.15 -30.98
CA LEU A 214 4.03 -18.00 -30.10
C LEU A 214 3.18 -16.78 -30.46
N ASN A 215 2.33 -16.90 -31.49
CA ASN A 215 1.47 -15.82 -31.99
C ASN A 215 0.03 -16.35 -32.24
N PRO A 216 -0.66 -16.87 -31.22
CA PRO A 216 -2.01 -17.40 -31.37
C PRO A 216 -3.01 -16.32 -31.79
N GLN A 217 -3.99 -16.72 -32.61
CA GLN A 217 -5.15 -15.92 -33.02
C GLN A 217 -6.39 -16.61 -32.46
N PHE A 218 -6.98 -16.04 -31.41
CA PHE A 218 -8.14 -16.63 -30.75
C PHE A 218 -9.44 -16.13 -31.39
N ASN A 219 -9.64 -14.81 -31.43
CA ASN A 219 -10.89 -14.16 -31.87
C ASN A 219 -12.13 -14.71 -31.17
N GLU A 220 -12.00 -15.05 -29.88
CA GLU A 220 -13.07 -15.62 -29.05
C GLU A 220 -13.73 -14.53 -28.21
N LYS A 221 -15.04 -14.61 -28.06
CA LYS A 221 -15.85 -13.65 -27.29
C LYS A 221 -16.47 -14.33 -26.08
N PHE A 222 -16.49 -13.59 -24.98
CA PHE A 222 -16.93 -14.03 -23.68
C PHE A 222 -17.91 -13.01 -23.11
N GLU A 223 -18.92 -13.52 -22.42
CA GLU A 223 -19.94 -12.76 -21.70
C GLU A 223 -19.82 -13.16 -20.23
N LEU A 224 -19.53 -12.16 -19.39
CA LEU A 224 -19.33 -12.29 -17.94
C LEU A 224 -20.36 -11.46 -17.18
#